data_AF-A0A6B0WCY2-F1
#
_entry.id   AF-A0A6B0WCY2-F1
#
_cell.length_a   1.000
_cell.length_b   1.000
_cell.length_c   1.000
_cell.angle_alpha   90.00
_cell.angle_beta   90.00
_cell.angle_gamma   90.00
#
_symmetry.space_group_name_H-M   'P 1'
#
loop_
_entity.id
_entity.type
_entity.pdbx_description
1 polymer ?
#
loop_
_entity_poly.entity_id
_entity_poly.type
_entity_poly.pdbx_seq_one_letter_code
_entity_poly.pdbx_strand_id
1 'polypeptide(L)'
;MSAERLQLPEPAGTLWTRVREPLKRALESLGAPLELKLGGGTVLAARWKHRSSHDIDIVVPEKTNLWIYGAALDDAMTALGADKYGYSPKHKQYRAAFTEGSTRQTLEIWPNDPEPRGAERAGEINRVNEVVLATAQILKGKLERGEDALARDVIDVITAERLDPAGLEVAVNAVTPPYARLVGAVWDRAQTTIARRAEAEFGDTIADPATLGPRAGEAILSRMYARIAVAVEDGRIVATTTTAGGTMRRREWTAGEAAERFVTSGLDAALSGMRQDAARIRDAATASAQAGGNQQIADCRNTSA
;
A
#
# COMPACT_ATOMS: atom_id res chain seq x y z
N MET A 1 -18.81 7.89 4.07
CA MET A 1 -18.21 7.21 2.90
C MET A 1 -18.96 5.90 2.71
N SER A 2 -19.50 5.61 1.52
CA SER A 2 -20.13 4.32 1.26
C SER A 2 -19.09 3.21 1.45
N ALA A 3 -19.49 2.08 2.04
CA ALA A 3 -18.63 0.90 2.14
C ALA A 3 -18.16 0.51 0.73
N GLU A 4 -16.86 0.24 0.59
CA GLU A 4 -16.26 -0.19 -0.67
C GLU A 4 -16.86 -1.55 -1.05
N ARG A 5 -17.29 -1.73 -2.31
CA ARG A 5 -17.77 -3.02 -2.84
C ARG A 5 -16.86 -3.48 -3.95
N LEU A 6 -16.15 -4.60 -3.76
CA LEU A 6 -15.23 -5.15 -4.76
C LEU A 6 -15.62 -6.58 -5.14
N GLN A 7 -15.40 -6.89 -6.41
CA GLN A 7 -15.36 -8.26 -6.91
C GLN A 7 -13.90 -8.56 -7.27
N LEU A 8 -13.30 -9.55 -6.61
CA LEU A 8 -11.95 -9.97 -6.94
C LEU A 8 -11.94 -10.60 -8.35
N PRO A 9 -10.89 -10.35 -9.16
CA PRO A 9 -10.79 -10.94 -10.49
C PRO A 9 -10.65 -12.46 -10.39
N GLU A 10 -11.14 -13.19 -11.39
CA GLU A 10 -10.87 -14.62 -11.48
C GLU A 10 -9.41 -14.88 -11.91
N PRO A 11 -8.78 -15.95 -11.41
CA PRO A 11 -9.34 -16.96 -10.49
C PRO A 11 -9.22 -16.61 -9.00
N ALA A 12 -8.66 -15.46 -8.63
CA ALA A 12 -8.45 -15.08 -7.23
C ALA A 12 -9.78 -14.97 -6.45
N GLY A 13 -10.87 -14.55 -7.08
CA GLY A 13 -12.20 -14.53 -6.48
C GLY A 13 -12.71 -15.91 -6.06
N THR A 14 -12.56 -16.90 -6.93
CA THR A 14 -12.86 -18.31 -6.62
C THR A 14 -11.99 -18.82 -5.47
N LEU A 15 -10.67 -18.57 -5.52
CA LEU A 15 -9.76 -18.98 -4.45
C LEU A 15 -10.15 -18.36 -3.11
N TRP A 16 -10.42 -17.06 -3.05
CA TRP A 16 -10.81 -16.39 -1.81
C TRP A 16 -12.07 -17.01 -1.20
N THR A 17 -13.09 -17.22 -2.03
CA THR A 17 -14.36 -17.84 -1.62
C THR A 17 -14.13 -19.24 -1.03
N ARG A 18 -13.19 -20.00 -1.59
CA ARG A 18 -12.83 -21.34 -1.10
C ARG A 18 -12.05 -21.28 0.23
N VAL A 19 -11.03 -20.43 0.34
CA VAL A 19 -10.05 -20.51 1.45
C VAL A 19 -10.43 -19.70 2.68
N ARG A 20 -11.23 -18.64 2.53
CA ARG A 20 -11.51 -17.67 3.59
C ARG A 20 -11.97 -18.31 4.91
N GLU A 21 -13.04 -19.08 4.85
CA GLU A 21 -13.68 -19.65 6.05
C GLU A 21 -12.83 -20.73 6.73
N PRO A 22 -12.26 -21.71 6.00
CA PRO A 22 -11.29 -22.65 6.58
C PRO A 22 -10.08 -21.95 7.19
N LEU A 23 -9.54 -20.93 6.52
CA LEU A 23 -8.39 -20.18 7.02
C LEU A 23 -8.72 -19.45 8.33
N LYS A 24 -9.87 -18.75 8.37
CA LYS A 24 -10.31 -18.04 9.57
C LYS A 24 -10.44 -18.99 10.75
N ARG A 25 -11.07 -20.16 10.56
CA ARG A 25 -11.18 -21.19 11.61
C ARG A 25 -9.81 -21.71 12.07
N ALA A 26 -8.89 -21.96 11.14
CA ALA A 26 -7.54 -22.42 11.47
C ALA A 26 -6.81 -21.41 12.36
N LEU A 27 -6.90 -20.13 12.01
CA LEU A 27 -6.29 -19.02 12.75
C LEU A 27 -6.97 -18.78 14.11
N GLU A 28 -8.29 -18.91 14.21
CA GLU A 28 -9.03 -18.73 15.47
C GLU A 28 -8.87 -19.90 16.46
N SER A 29 -8.54 -21.10 15.97
CA SER A 29 -8.44 -22.33 16.78
C SER A 29 -7.41 -22.26 17.94
N LEU A 30 -6.49 -21.30 17.90
CA LEU A 30 -5.42 -21.13 18.89
C LEU A 30 -5.66 -19.96 19.87
N GLY A 31 -6.88 -19.43 19.94
CA GLY A 31 -7.35 -18.71 21.13
C GLY A 31 -7.42 -17.19 21.04
N ALA A 32 -7.34 -16.58 19.85
CA ALA A 32 -7.69 -15.18 19.68
C ALA A 32 -8.43 -14.95 18.35
N PRO A 33 -9.53 -14.16 18.36
CA PRO A 33 -10.10 -13.66 17.13
C PRO A 33 -9.06 -12.80 16.40
N LEU A 34 -8.76 -13.17 15.16
CA LEU A 34 -7.80 -12.47 14.32
C LEU A 34 -8.54 -11.67 13.25
N GLU A 35 -8.25 -10.37 13.20
CA GLU A 35 -8.70 -9.52 12.11
C GLU A 35 -7.84 -9.82 10.87
N LEU A 36 -8.45 -10.45 9.87
CA LEU A 36 -7.82 -10.71 8.58
C LEU A 36 -8.00 -9.47 7.69
N LYS A 37 -6.89 -8.96 7.17
CA LYS A 37 -6.89 -7.81 6.25
C LYS A 37 -6.52 -8.28 4.85
N LEU A 38 -7.43 -8.15 3.90
CA LEU A 38 -7.16 -8.48 2.51
C LEU A 38 -6.35 -7.35 1.85
N GLY A 39 -5.28 -7.70 1.14
CA GLY A 39 -4.36 -6.71 0.58
C GLY A 39 -3.79 -7.08 -0.78
N GLY A 40 -2.62 -6.51 -1.06
CA GLY A 40 -1.82 -6.87 -2.21
C GLY A 40 -2.35 -6.43 -3.57
N GLY A 41 -1.72 -6.96 -4.62
CA GLY A 41 -2.02 -6.56 -5.99
C GLY A 41 -3.43 -6.93 -6.45
N THR A 42 -4.03 -7.96 -5.85
CA THR A 42 -5.37 -8.45 -6.20
C THR A 42 -6.46 -7.48 -5.80
N VAL A 43 -6.33 -6.81 -4.65
CA VAL A 43 -7.25 -5.76 -4.24
C VAL A 43 -7.17 -4.57 -5.21
N LEU A 44 -5.96 -4.16 -5.62
CA LEU A 44 -5.81 -3.08 -6.61
C LEU A 44 -6.39 -3.47 -7.97
N ALA A 45 -6.16 -4.70 -8.42
CA ALA A 45 -6.75 -5.24 -9.64
C ALA A 45 -8.29 -5.22 -9.58
N ALA A 46 -8.89 -5.54 -8.43
CA ALA A 46 -10.33 -5.45 -8.22
C ALA A 46 -10.85 -4.00 -8.24
N ARG A 47 -10.13 -3.07 -7.59
CA ARG A 47 -10.46 -1.64 -7.54
C ARG A 47 -10.44 -0.98 -8.90
N TRP A 48 -9.40 -1.26 -9.69
CA TRP A 48 -9.10 -0.51 -10.90
C TRP A 48 -9.37 -1.27 -12.20
N LYS A 49 -9.60 -2.58 -12.12
CA LYS A 49 -9.86 -3.47 -13.26
C LYS A 49 -8.80 -3.34 -14.36
N HIS A 50 -7.55 -3.09 -13.99
CA HIS A 50 -6.46 -2.78 -14.91
C HIS A 50 -5.60 -3.99 -15.28
N ARG A 51 -5.71 -5.10 -14.56
CA ARG A 51 -5.04 -6.38 -14.86
C ARG A 51 -5.75 -7.56 -14.18
N SER A 52 -5.42 -8.77 -14.61
CA SER A 52 -5.75 -9.99 -13.87
C SER A 52 -4.86 -10.13 -12.62
N SER A 53 -5.31 -10.95 -11.66
CA SER A 53 -4.53 -11.33 -10.50
C SER A 53 -4.96 -12.72 -10.04
N HIS A 54 -3.98 -13.53 -9.65
CA HIS A 54 -4.18 -14.94 -9.29
C HIS A 54 -3.91 -15.20 -7.80
N ASP A 55 -3.22 -14.27 -7.15
CA ASP A 55 -2.72 -14.39 -5.79
C ASP A 55 -3.72 -13.81 -4.78
N ILE A 56 -3.67 -14.25 -3.53
CA ILE A 56 -4.41 -13.68 -2.41
C ILE A 56 -3.41 -13.33 -1.32
N ASP A 57 -3.32 -12.05 -1.01
CA ASP A 57 -2.46 -11.53 0.05
C ASP A 57 -3.31 -11.21 1.28
N ILE A 58 -2.98 -11.83 2.41
CA ILE A 58 -3.64 -11.61 3.70
C ILE A 58 -2.62 -11.08 4.67
N VAL A 59 -3.03 -10.05 5.39
CA VAL A 59 -2.25 -9.49 6.49
C VAL A 59 -2.96 -9.79 7.80
N VAL A 60 -2.19 -10.28 8.75
CA VAL A 60 -2.59 -10.51 10.15
C VAL A 60 -1.72 -9.61 11.05
N PRO A 61 -2.14 -9.30 12.29
CA PRO A 61 -1.36 -8.44 13.18
C PRO A 61 0.10 -8.90 13.31
N GLU A 62 1.05 -7.95 13.36
CA GLU A 62 2.50 -8.26 13.39
C GLU A 62 2.90 -9.24 14.51
N LYS A 63 2.23 -9.15 15.66
CA LYS A 63 2.44 -10.05 16.81
C LYS A 63 2.03 -11.50 16.56
N THR A 64 1.39 -11.81 15.44
CA THR A 64 0.93 -13.15 15.09
C THR A 64 2.11 -14.03 14.68
N ASN A 65 2.49 -14.97 15.54
CA ASN A 65 3.59 -15.88 15.24
C ASN A 65 3.12 -17.06 14.36
N LEU A 66 3.12 -16.88 13.04
CA LEU A 66 2.64 -17.88 12.07
C LEU A 66 3.33 -19.25 12.18
N TRP A 67 4.52 -19.35 12.77
CA TRP A 67 5.14 -20.64 13.06
C TRP A 67 4.31 -21.49 14.02
N ILE A 68 3.74 -20.86 15.07
CA ILE A 68 2.90 -21.55 16.05
C ILE A 68 1.59 -22.04 15.41
N TYR A 69 1.05 -21.27 14.45
CA TYR A 69 -0.14 -21.63 13.69
C TYR A 69 0.15 -22.63 12.55
N GLY A 70 1.43 -22.99 12.32
CA GLY A 70 1.86 -23.77 11.17
C GLY A 70 1.09 -25.07 11.00
N ALA A 71 0.94 -25.87 12.07
CA ALA A 71 0.21 -27.15 12.01
C ALA A 71 -1.27 -26.96 11.65
N ALA A 72 -1.97 -26.02 12.29
CA ALA A 72 -3.37 -25.75 12.00
C ALA A 72 -3.58 -25.21 10.57
N LEU A 73 -2.65 -24.38 10.09
CA LEU A 73 -2.65 -23.89 8.72
C LEU A 73 -2.37 -25.03 7.72
N ASP A 74 -1.41 -25.90 8.01
CA ASP A 74 -1.06 -27.06 7.17
C ASP A 74 -2.24 -28.04 7.05
N ASP A 75 -2.93 -28.32 8.16
CA ASP A 75 -4.15 -29.15 8.15
C ASP A 75 -5.25 -28.51 7.29
N ALA A 76 -5.46 -27.20 7.43
CA ALA A 76 -6.44 -26.47 6.64
C ALA A 76 -6.07 -26.43 5.15
N MET A 77 -4.80 -26.21 4.80
CA MET A 77 -4.32 -26.21 3.41
C MET A 77 -4.40 -27.59 2.78
N THR A 78 -4.12 -28.64 3.56
CA THR A 78 -4.31 -30.04 3.13
C THR A 78 -5.78 -30.31 2.80
N ALA A 79 -6.70 -29.93 3.70
CA ALA A 79 -8.14 -30.10 3.47
C ALA A 79 -8.65 -29.31 2.26
N LEU A 80 -8.01 -28.19 1.93
CA LEU A 80 -8.32 -27.36 0.77
C LEU A 80 -7.67 -27.84 -0.54
N GLY A 81 -6.84 -28.89 -0.49
CA GLY A 81 -6.16 -29.44 -1.65
C GLY A 81 -5.03 -28.56 -2.19
N ALA A 82 -4.31 -27.85 -1.32
CA ALA A 82 -3.12 -27.11 -1.72
C ALA A 82 -1.97 -28.07 -2.13
N ASP A 83 -1.31 -27.80 -3.26
CA ASP A 83 -0.22 -28.65 -3.78
C ASP A 83 1.07 -28.49 -2.99
N LYS A 84 1.28 -27.28 -2.46
CA LYS A 84 2.47 -26.92 -1.69
C LYS A 84 2.11 -25.84 -0.71
N TYR A 85 2.48 -26.03 0.54
CA TYR A 85 2.26 -25.04 1.58
C TYR A 85 3.36 -25.10 2.64
N GLY A 86 3.39 -24.09 3.51
CA GLY A 86 4.23 -24.08 4.69
C GLY A 86 4.69 -22.69 5.09
N TYR A 87 5.22 -22.61 6.31
CA TYR A 87 5.86 -21.41 6.82
C TYR A 87 7.27 -21.23 6.25
N SER A 88 7.60 -20.00 5.86
CA SER A 88 8.93 -19.59 5.41
C SER A 88 9.59 -18.72 6.47
N PRO A 89 10.54 -19.25 7.28
CA PRO A 89 11.24 -18.48 8.31
C PRO A 89 11.98 -17.26 7.75
N LYS A 90 12.57 -17.39 6.55
CA LYS A 90 13.29 -16.30 5.87
C LYS A 90 12.42 -15.07 5.61
N HIS A 91 11.16 -15.32 5.28
CA HIS A 91 10.21 -14.27 4.88
C HIS A 91 9.16 -14.00 5.96
N LYS A 92 9.24 -14.70 7.09
CA LYS A 92 8.27 -14.66 8.20
C LYS A 92 6.81 -14.76 7.74
N GLN A 93 6.54 -15.53 6.70
CA GLN A 93 5.22 -15.64 6.10
C GLN A 93 4.81 -17.09 5.94
N TYR A 94 3.50 -17.33 5.85
CA TYR A 94 2.95 -18.61 5.45
C TYR A 94 2.49 -18.53 3.99
N ARG A 95 2.79 -19.54 3.19
CA ARG A 95 2.42 -19.59 1.78
C ARG A 95 1.74 -20.91 1.45
N ALA A 96 0.70 -20.84 0.62
CA ALA A 96 0.09 -22.01 -0.02
C ALA A 96 -0.06 -21.78 -1.53
N ALA A 97 0.07 -22.83 -2.32
CA ALA A 97 -0.13 -22.82 -3.76
C ALA A 97 -1.21 -23.83 -4.14
N PHE A 98 -2.06 -23.45 -5.08
CA PHE A 98 -3.16 -24.24 -5.62
C PHE A 98 -3.04 -24.27 -7.14
N THR A 99 -3.22 -25.44 -7.75
CA THR A 99 -3.16 -25.63 -9.19
C THR A 99 -4.52 -26.06 -9.70
N GLU A 100 -5.13 -25.23 -10.53
CA GLU A 100 -6.41 -25.53 -11.18
C GLU A 100 -6.21 -25.50 -12.69
N GLY A 101 -6.21 -26.68 -13.32
CA GLY A 101 -5.87 -26.82 -14.73
C GLY A 101 -4.43 -26.38 -15.00
N SER A 102 -4.25 -25.39 -15.89
CA SER A 102 -2.94 -24.79 -16.19
C SER A 102 -2.60 -23.58 -15.32
N THR A 103 -3.50 -23.18 -14.41
CA THR A 103 -3.35 -21.95 -13.64
C THR A 103 -2.88 -22.24 -12.23
N ARG A 104 -1.79 -21.59 -11.83
CA ARG A 104 -1.29 -21.61 -10.46
C ARG A 104 -1.76 -20.37 -9.72
N GLN A 105 -2.32 -20.56 -8.54
CA GLN A 105 -2.73 -19.51 -7.63
C GLN A 105 -1.94 -19.61 -6.34
N THR A 106 -1.69 -18.48 -5.67
CA THR A 106 -1.00 -18.48 -4.38
C THR A 106 -1.77 -17.72 -3.31
N LEU A 107 -1.69 -18.21 -2.09
CA LEU A 107 -2.17 -17.57 -0.88
C LEU A 107 -0.94 -17.23 -0.04
N GLU A 108 -0.78 -15.96 0.33
CA GLU A 108 0.32 -15.48 1.17
C GLU A 108 -0.25 -14.80 2.42
N ILE A 109 0.24 -15.20 3.60
CA ILE A 109 -0.19 -14.67 4.89
C ILE A 109 1.01 -14.01 5.56
N TRP A 110 0.87 -12.72 5.85
CA TRP A 110 1.94 -11.86 6.36
C TRP A 110 1.58 -11.35 7.76
N PRO A 111 2.41 -11.56 8.79
CA PRO A 111 2.27 -10.93 10.09
C PRO A 111 2.90 -9.52 10.00
N ASN A 112 2.06 -8.51 9.76
CA ASN A 112 2.53 -7.14 9.53
C ASN A 112 1.46 -6.12 9.97
N ASP A 113 1.90 -4.97 10.46
CA ASP A 113 1.03 -3.82 10.73
C ASP A 113 1.29 -2.76 9.64
N PRO A 114 0.52 -2.75 8.54
CA PRO A 114 0.83 -1.96 7.36
C PRO A 114 0.66 -0.45 7.61
N GLU A 115 1.62 0.32 7.14
CA GLU A 115 1.63 1.78 7.26
C GLU A 115 1.02 2.47 6.01
N PRO A 116 0.29 3.59 6.17
CA PRO A 116 -0.08 4.21 7.43
C PRO A 116 -1.11 3.38 8.22
N ARG A 117 -0.92 3.29 9.55
CA ARG A 117 -1.83 2.55 10.44
C ARG A 117 -3.26 3.08 10.38
N GLY A 118 -4.24 2.17 10.41
CA GLY A 118 -5.66 2.50 10.48
C GLY A 118 -6.24 3.04 9.18
N ALA A 119 -5.49 2.99 8.07
CA ALA A 119 -6.00 3.37 6.76
C ALA A 119 -6.89 2.29 6.12
N GLU A 120 -6.77 1.05 6.58
CA GLU A 120 -7.63 -0.06 6.19
C GLU A 120 -9.11 0.23 6.47
N ARG A 121 -10.00 -0.38 5.70
CA ARG A 121 -11.44 -0.10 5.76
C ARG A 121 -12.25 -1.39 5.65
N ALA A 122 -13.40 -1.41 6.30
CA ALA A 122 -14.40 -2.43 6.04
C ALA A 122 -14.97 -2.24 4.63
N GLY A 123 -15.09 -3.35 3.89
CA GLY A 123 -15.67 -3.40 2.55
C GLY A 123 -16.36 -4.74 2.30
N GLU A 124 -17.22 -4.76 1.29
CA GLU A 124 -17.90 -5.96 0.81
C GLU A 124 -17.07 -6.55 -0.35
N ILE A 125 -16.40 -7.66 -0.10
CA ILE A 125 -15.56 -8.39 -1.06
C ILE A 125 -16.26 -9.69 -1.43
N ASN A 126 -16.58 -9.86 -2.71
CA ASN A 126 -17.34 -11.03 -3.19
C ASN A 126 -18.61 -11.28 -2.35
N ARG A 127 -19.34 -10.21 -2.00
CA ARG A 127 -20.56 -10.20 -1.16
C ARG A 127 -20.34 -10.54 0.32
N VAL A 128 -19.11 -10.47 0.81
CA VAL A 128 -18.76 -10.77 2.20
C VAL A 128 -18.05 -9.57 2.82
N ASN A 129 -18.39 -9.23 4.07
CA ASN A 129 -17.72 -8.14 4.77
C ASN A 129 -16.30 -8.55 5.18
N GLU A 130 -15.31 -7.80 4.73
CA GLU A 130 -13.89 -7.95 5.03
C GLU A 130 -13.27 -6.62 5.46
N VAL A 131 -12.11 -6.70 6.10
CA VAL A 131 -11.22 -5.55 6.24
C VAL A 131 -10.23 -5.58 5.08
N VAL A 132 -10.04 -4.44 4.42
CA VAL A 132 -9.25 -4.33 3.20
C VAL A 132 -8.21 -3.23 3.37
N LEU A 133 -6.97 -3.52 2.99
CA LEU A 133 -5.91 -2.52 3.02
C LEU A 133 -6.20 -1.37 2.07
N ALA A 134 -5.87 -0.15 2.49
CA ALA A 134 -5.93 1.03 1.64
C ALA A 134 -4.92 0.92 0.49
N THR A 135 -5.17 1.66 -0.60
CA THR A 135 -4.23 1.80 -1.71
C THR A 135 -2.83 2.20 -1.21
N ALA A 136 -2.75 3.17 -0.29
CA ALA A 136 -1.49 3.66 0.24
C ALA A 136 -0.66 2.55 0.92
N GLN A 137 -1.31 1.71 1.72
CA GLN A 137 -0.67 0.57 2.40
C GLN A 137 -0.14 -0.45 1.39
N ILE A 138 -0.94 -0.79 0.37
CA ILE A 138 -0.54 -1.76 -0.66
C ILE A 138 0.61 -1.23 -1.52
N LEU A 139 0.52 0.03 -1.96
CA LEU A 139 1.56 0.65 -2.79
C LEU A 139 2.86 0.87 -2.00
N LYS A 140 2.80 1.21 -0.71
CA LYS A 140 4.00 1.28 0.14
C LYS A 140 4.75 -0.04 0.14
N GLY A 141 4.05 -1.15 0.38
CA GLY A 141 4.67 -2.49 0.34
C GLY A 141 5.25 -2.87 -1.02
N LYS A 142 4.73 -2.30 -2.12
CA LYS A 142 5.32 -2.42 -3.47
C LYS A 142 6.59 -1.62 -3.63
N LEU A 143 6.61 -0.38 -3.13
CA LEU A 143 7.79 0.47 -3.14
C LEU A 143 8.91 -0.11 -2.29
N GLU A 144 8.60 -0.69 -1.12
CA GLU A 144 9.59 -1.33 -0.22
C GLU A 144 10.32 -2.54 -0.82
N ARG A 145 9.76 -3.15 -1.87
CA ARG A 145 10.41 -4.19 -2.67
C ARG A 145 10.76 -3.70 -4.08
N GLY A 146 10.78 -2.39 -4.30
CA GLY A 146 10.91 -1.79 -5.62
C GLY A 146 12.17 -2.23 -6.35
N GLU A 147 13.22 -2.62 -5.63
CA GLU A 147 14.46 -3.16 -6.19
C GLU A 147 14.27 -4.42 -7.06
N ASP A 148 13.21 -5.20 -6.83
CA ASP A 148 12.90 -6.40 -7.64
C ASP A 148 12.42 -6.06 -9.07
N ALA A 149 12.07 -4.80 -9.32
CA ALA A 149 11.59 -4.28 -10.61
C ALA A 149 10.51 -5.18 -11.25
N LEU A 150 9.50 -5.54 -10.46
CA LEU A 150 8.38 -6.38 -10.93
C LEU A 150 7.45 -5.55 -11.80
N ALA A 151 7.14 -6.04 -13.02
CA ALA A 151 6.30 -5.33 -13.98
C ALA A 151 4.91 -4.99 -13.41
N ARG A 152 4.29 -5.92 -12.68
CA ARG A 152 3.01 -5.70 -11.98
C ARG A 152 3.04 -4.56 -10.97
N ASP A 153 4.16 -4.36 -10.26
CA ASP A 153 4.28 -3.31 -9.26
C ASP A 153 4.43 -1.94 -9.93
N VAL A 154 5.19 -1.88 -11.02
CA VAL A 154 5.35 -0.69 -11.89
C VAL A 154 4.00 -0.28 -12.49
N ILE A 155 3.25 -1.24 -13.05
CA ILE A 155 1.91 -1.00 -13.62
C ILE A 155 0.93 -0.51 -12.55
N ASP A 156 0.96 -1.09 -11.35
CA ASP A 156 0.10 -0.65 -10.25
C ASP A 156 0.40 0.81 -9.85
N VAL A 157 1.67 1.24 -9.84
CA VAL A 157 2.05 2.64 -9.56
C VAL A 157 1.58 3.60 -10.66
N ILE A 158 1.80 3.28 -11.93
CA ILE A 158 1.33 4.12 -13.06
C ILE A 158 -0.20 4.22 -13.04
N THR A 159 -0.88 3.12 -12.72
CA THR A 159 -2.34 3.11 -12.62
C THR A 159 -2.83 3.97 -11.45
N ALA A 160 -2.15 3.89 -10.31
CA ALA A 160 -2.46 4.69 -9.14
C ALA A 160 -2.30 6.19 -9.40
N GLU A 161 -1.30 6.61 -10.17
CA GLU A 161 -1.13 8.03 -10.54
C GLU A 161 -2.39 8.64 -11.16
N ARG A 162 -3.11 7.84 -11.97
CA ARG A 162 -4.33 8.26 -12.66
C ARG A 162 -5.59 8.05 -11.81
N LEU A 163 -5.71 6.90 -11.17
CA LEU A 163 -6.96 6.47 -10.53
C LEU A 163 -7.03 6.73 -9.03
N ASP A 164 -5.89 6.81 -8.35
CA ASP A 164 -5.79 7.12 -6.93
C ASP A 164 -4.51 7.92 -6.60
N PRO A 165 -4.39 9.15 -7.14
CA PRO A 165 -3.20 9.97 -6.97
C PRO A 165 -2.92 10.32 -5.49
N ALA A 166 -3.96 10.36 -4.66
CA ALA A 166 -3.83 10.60 -3.23
C ALA A 166 -3.22 9.37 -2.52
N GLY A 167 -3.70 8.17 -2.83
CA GLY A 167 -3.13 6.92 -2.30
C GLY A 167 -1.65 6.74 -2.69
N LEU A 168 -1.29 7.06 -3.94
CA LEU A 168 0.11 7.03 -4.38
C LEU A 168 0.95 8.07 -3.63
N GLU A 169 0.44 9.28 -3.44
CA GLU A 169 1.13 10.34 -2.70
C GLU A 169 1.46 9.94 -1.27
N VAL A 170 0.49 9.34 -0.55
CA VAL A 170 0.73 8.83 0.79
C VAL A 170 1.78 7.71 0.77
N ALA A 171 1.67 6.75 -0.15
CA ALA A 171 2.60 5.62 -0.25
C ALA A 171 4.06 6.06 -0.49
N VAL A 172 4.27 6.97 -1.44
CA VAL A 172 5.60 7.49 -1.78
C VAL A 172 6.24 8.23 -0.62
N ASN A 173 5.44 8.99 0.13
CA ASN A 173 5.92 9.74 1.28
C ASN A 173 5.99 8.90 2.57
N ALA A 174 5.49 7.66 2.54
CA ALA A 174 5.60 6.69 3.62
C ALA A 174 6.87 5.83 3.57
N VAL A 175 7.60 5.85 2.46
CA VAL A 175 8.99 5.37 2.39
C VAL A 175 9.94 6.56 2.56
N THR A 176 11.20 6.30 2.96
CA THR A 176 12.15 7.41 3.09
C THR A 176 12.42 8.06 1.74
N PRO A 177 12.60 9.40 1.67
CA PRO A 177 12.79 10.06 0.39
C PRO A 177 14.00 9.55 -0.43
N PRO A 178 15.18 9.25 0.17
CA PRO A 178 16.27 8.63 -0.58
C PRO A 178 15.88 7.28 -1.20
N TYR A 179 15.08 6.50 -0.50
CA TYR A 179 14.63 5.19 -0.98
C TYR A 179 13.60 5.31 -2.11
N ALA A 180 12.63 6.24 -2.02
CA ALA A 180 11.71 6.51 -3.13
C ALA A 180 12.46 6.88 -4.43
N ARG A 181 13.50 7.73 -4.33
CA ARG A 181 14.37 8.08 -5.46
C ARG A 181 15.11 6.86 -6.01
N LEU A 182 15.66 6.03 -5.13
CA LEU A 182 16.33 4.79 -5.52
C LEU A 182 15.39 3.89 -6.33
N VAL A 183 14.18 3.65 -5.84
CA VAL A 183 13.18 2.82 -6.53
C VAL A 183 12.85 3.39 -7.92
N GLY A 184 12.59 4.69 -8.01
CA GLY A 184 12.33 5.35 -9.30
C GLY A 184 13.50 5.19 -10.29
N ALA A 185 14.74 5.35 -9.82
CA ALA A 185 15.94 5.16 -10.65
C ALA A 185 16.18 3.70 -11.03
N VAL A 186 15.87 2.74 -10.15
CA VAL A 186 15.95 1.31 -10.45
C VAL A 186 14.95 0.95 -11.55
N TRP A 187 13.71 1.42 -11.45
CA TRP A 187 12.68 1.12 -12.45
C TRP A 187 12.98 1.74 -13.81
N ASP A 188 13.47 2.98 -13.84
CA ASP A 188 13.96 3.63 -15.07
C ASP A 188 15.08 2.81 -15.74
N ARG A 189 16.13 2.45 -14.98
CA ARG A 189 17.24 1.62 -15.50
C ARG A 189 16.81 0.22 -15.92
N ALA A 190 15.83 -0.36 -15.24
CA ALA A 190 15.32 -1.71 -15.52
C ALA A 190 14.26 -1.75 -16.64
N GLN A 191 14.02 -0.66 -17.37
CA GLN A 191 12.93 -0.53 -18.33
C GLN A 191 12.80 -1.69 -19.31
N THR A 192 13.91 -2.18 -19.89
CA THR A 192 13.88 -3.31 -20.84
C THR A 192 13.46 -4.62 -20.17
N THR A 193 13.90 -4.84 -18.92
CA THR A 193 13.51 -6.04 -18.15
C THR A 193 12.05 -5.96 -17.74
N ILE A 194 11.58 -4.79 -17.33
CA ILE A 194 10.18 -4.52 -16.99
C ILE A 194 9.29 -4.72 -18.22
N ALA A 195 9.65 -4.14 -19.37
CA ALA A 195 8.92 -4.25 -20.63
C ALA A 195 8.72 -5.71 -21.03
N ARG A 196 9.81 -6.49 -21.09
CA ARG A 196 9.76 -7.91 -21.43
C ARG A 196 8.90 -8.73 -20.46
N ARG A 197 8.98 -8.43 -19.16
CA ARG A 197 8.13 -9.10 -18.14
C ARG A 197 6.66 -8.72 -18.33
N ALA A 198 6.38 -7.45 -18.63
CA ALA A 198 5.02 -6.97 -18.86
C ALA A 198 4.41 -7.62 -20.10
N GLU A 199 5.15 -7.74 -21.20
CA GLU A 199 4.71 -8.45 -22.41
C GLU A 199 4.43 -9.93 -22.12
N ALA A 200 5.30 -10.59 -21.36
CA ALA A 200 5.12 -12.00 -21.01
C ALA A 200 3.92 -12.24 -20.08
N GLU A 201 3.63 -11.31 -19.16
CA GLU A 201 2.57 -11.46 -18.15
C GLU A 201 1.21 -10.92 -18.63
N PHE A 202 1.21 -9.85 -19.42
CA PHE A 202 0.00 -9.09 -19.79
C PHE A 202 -0.26 -9.02 -21.30
N GLY A 203 0.68 -9.48 -22.14
CA GLY A 203 0.55 -9.46 -23.61
C GLY A 203 0.28 -8.06 -24.17
N ASP A 204 -0.57 -7.99 -25.18
CA ASP A 204 -0.89 -6.76 -25.94
C ASP A 204 -1.75 -5.74 -25.16
N THR A 205 -2.09 -6.01 -23.89
CA THR A 205 -2.86 -5.06 -23.07
C THR A 205 -2.06 -3.82 -22.67
N ILE A 206 -0.73 -3.87 -22.79
CA ILE A 206 0.18 -2.76 -22.51
C ILE A 206 0.61 -2.13 -23.84
N ALA A 207 0.09 -0.92 -24.11
CA ALA A 207 0.33 -0.25 -25.39
C ALA A 207 1.80 0.18 -25.62
N ASP A 208 2.54 0.45 -24.55
CA ASP A 208 3.94 0.90 -24.64
C ASP A 208 4.76 0.36 -23.45
N PRO A 209 5.20 -0.90 -23.50
CA PRO A 209 5.95 -1.53 -22.40
C PRO A 209 7.28 -0.84 -22.10
N ALA A 210 7.91 -0.23 -23.11
CA ALA A 210 9.22 0.40 -22.99
C ALA A 210 9.20 1.63 -22.06
N THR A 211 8.08 2.34 -21.96
CA THR A 211 7.97 3.54 -21.13
C THR A 211 7.53 3.27 -19.69
N LEU A 212 7.22 2.02 -19.32
CA LEU A 212 6.73 1.68 -17.98
C LEU A 212 7.70 2.11 -16.87
N GLY A 213 8.97 1.73 -16.98
CA GLY A 213 10.00 2.09 -15.99
C GLY A 213 10.14 3.60 -15.77
N PRO A 214 10.45 4.38 -16.83
CA PRO A 214 10.57 5.83 -16.76
C PRO A 214 9.31 6.53 -16.23
N ARG A 215 8.12 6.13 -16.72
CA ARG A 215 6.84 6.72 -16.28
C ARG A 215 6.55 6.48 -14.81
N ALA A 216 6.83 5.28 -14.30
CA ALA A 216 6.66 5.00 -12.88
C ALA A 216 7.66 5.80 -12.02
N GLY A 217 8.89 5.97 -12.49
CA GLY A 217 9.87 6.85 -11.86
C GLY A 217 9.38 8.31 -11.79
N GLU A 218 8.85 8.84 -12.89
CA GLU A 218 8.24 10.18 -12.93
C GLU A 218 7.05 10.29 -11.98
N ALA A 219 6.15 9.30 -11.96
CA ALA A 219 5.01 9.25 -11.07
C ALA A 219 5.41 9.26 -9.59
N ILE A 220 6.51 8.59 -9.21
CA ILE A 220 7.06 8.65 -7.86
C ILE A 220 7.57 10.08 -7.55
N LEU A 221 8.40 10.65 -8.42
CA LEU A 221 8.99 11.97 -8.20
C LEU A 221 7.95 13.10 -8.17
N SER A 222 6.89 13.00 -8.99
CA SER A 222 5.79 13.97 -9.03
C SER A 222 4.95 13.99 -7.75
N ARG A 223 5.09 12.96 -6.89
CA ARG A 223 4.34 12.78 -5.63
C ARG A 223 5.18 12.88 -4.37
N MET A 224 6.50 12.66 -4.47
CA MET A 224 7.41 12.80 -3.33
C MET A 224 7.56 14.26 -2.90
N TYR A 225 7.47 14.55 -1.60
CA TYR A 225 7.68 15.89 -1.08
C TYR A 225 9.16 16.27 -1.01
N ALA A 226 9.50 17.41 -1.63
CA ALA A 226 10.80 18.06 -1.54
C ALA A 226 10.82 19.18 -0.49
N ARG A 227 9.68 19.85 -0.27
CA ARG A 227 9.49 20.87 0.76
C ARG A 227 8.10 20.76 1.38
N ILE A 228 8.01 20.98 2.68
CA ILE A 228 6.76 21.06 3.44
C ILE A 228 6.82 22.31 4.31
N ALA A 229 5.89 23.22 4.10
CA ALA A 229 5.68 24.38 4.95
C ALA A 229 4.31 24.23 5.65
N VAL A 230 4.30 24.27 6.97
CA VAL A 230 3.09 24.26 7.79
C VAL A 230 2.95 25.61 8.47
N ALA A 231 1.81 26.25 8.27
CA ALA A 231 1.43 27.52 8.89
C ALA A 231 0.01 27.43 9.46
N VAL A 232 -0.37 28.43 10.24
CA VAL A 232 -1.75 28.69 10.61
C VAL A 232 -2.14 30.05 10.02
N GLU A 233 -3.26 30.08 9.30
CA GLU A 233 -3.84 31.26 8.67
C GLU A 233 -5.34 31.29 8.99
N ASP A 234 -5.80 32.35 9.64
CA ASP A 234 -7.18 32.60 10.06
C ASP A 234 -7.79 31.43 10.84
N GLY A 235 -7.02 30.88 11.78
CA GLY A 235 -7.42 29.74 12.61
C GLY A 235 -7.48 28.39 11.85
N ARG A 236 -6.99 28.33 10.61
CA ARG A 236 -6.89 27.10 9.82
C ARG A 236 -5.44 26.68 9.69
N ILE A 237 -5.18 25.37 9.74
CA ILE A 237 -3.86 24.82 9.45
C ILE A 237 -3.70 24.80 7.93
N VAL A 238 -2.63 25.42 7.44
CA VAL A 238 -2.26 25.48 6.03
C VAL A 238 -0.98 24.68 5.82
N ALA A 239 -1.05 23.64 4.99
CA ALA A 239 0.12 22.91 4.54
C ALA A 239 0.40 23.21 3.06
N THR A 240 1.57 23.80 2.80
CA THR A 240 2.08 24.01 1.44
C THR A 240 3.21 23.02 1.18
N THR A 241 3.03 22.14 0.21
CA THR A 241 4.03 21.13 -0.19
C THR A 241 4.56 21.44 -1.58
N THR A 242 5.86 21.31 -1.79
CA THR A 242 6.48 21.29 -3.13
C THR A 242 6.98 19.88 -3.38
N THR A 243 6.54 19.26 -4.48
CA THR A 243 7.00 17.92 -4.86
C THR A 243 8.38 17.96 -5.50
N ALA A 244 9.06 16.82 -5.63
CA ALA A 244 10.35 16.75 -6.30
C ALA A 244 10.27 17.08 -7.80
N GLY A 245 9.09 16.88 -8.42
CA GLY A 245 8.77 17.40 -9.75
C GLY A 245 8.45 18.91 -9.80
N GLY A 246 8.63 19.64 -8.70
CA GLY A 246 8.44 21.10 -8.63
C GLY A 246 6.99 21.57 -8.51
N THR A 247 6.03 20.65 -8.40
CA THR A 247 4.61 21.03 -8.26
C THR A 247 4.31 21.50 -6.84
N MET A 248 3.77 22.70 -6.71
CA MET A 248 3.28 23.22 -5.43
C MET A 248 1.82 22.82 -5.21
N ARG A 249 1.50 22.37 -4.00
CA ARG A 249 0.13 22.07 -3.54
C ARG A 249 -0.10 22.77 -2.22
N ARG A 250 -1.28 23.35 -2.05
CA ARG A 250 -1.72 23.98 -0.81
C ARG A 250 -2.98 23.27 -0.33
N ARG A 251 -3.02 22.96 0.97
CA ARG A 251 -4.14 22.29 1.62
C ARG A 251 -4.44 22.99 2.93
N GLU A 252 -5.72 23.00 3.30
CA GLU A 252 -6.19 23.73 4.47
C GLU A 252 -7.24 22.91 5.21
N TRP A 253 -7.12 22.84 6.54
CA TRP A 253 -8.07 22.12 7.39
C TRP A 253 -8.19 22.77 8.76
N THR A 254 -9.23 22.36 9.50
CA THR A 254 -9.47 22.82 10.86
C THR A 254 -8.58 22.07 11.86
N ALA A 255 -8.39 22.62 13.05
CA ALA A 255 -7.64 21.97 14.13
C ALA A 255 -8.16 20.55 14.45
N GLY A 256 -9.48 20.34 14.42
CA GLY A 256 -10.10 19.04 14.70
C GLY A 256 -9.81 17.95 13.66
N GLU A 257 -9.39 18.34 12.46
CA GLU A 257 -9.05 17.41 11.37
C GLU A 257 -7.54 17.09 11.31
N ALA A 258 -6.70 17.76 12.10
CA ALA A 258 -5.25 17.75 11.92
C ALA A 258 -4.65 16.34 11.97
N ALA A 259 -5.02 15.53 12.97
CA ALA A 259 -4.53 14.16 13.11
C ALA A 259 -4.79 13.30 11.87
N GLU A 260 -6.05 13.28 11.40
CA GLU A 260 -6.42 12.52 10.21
C GLU A 260 -5.75 13.08 8.94
N ARG A 261 -5.73 14.40 8.76
CA ARG A 261 -5.22 15.04 7.54
C ARG A 261 -3.72 14.89 7.38
N PHE A 262 -2.95 14.98 8.46
CA PHE A 262 -1.51 14.76 8.40
C PHE A 262 -1.16 13.32 7.96
N VAL A 263 -1.89 12.33 8.48
CA VAL A 263 -1.71 10.92 8.10
C VAL A 263 -2.16 10.68 6.66
N THR A 264 -3.39 11.07 6.33
CA THR A 264 -4.02 10.78 5.02
C THR A 264 -3.46 11.60 3.85
N SER A 265 -2.65 12.62 4.12
CA SER A 265 -1.87 13.33 3.10
C SER A 265 -0.41 12.86 3.01
N GLY A 266 0.03 11.96 3.90
CA GLY A 266 1.42 11.51 3.95
C GLY A 266 2.39 12.52 4.56
N LEU A 267 1.89 13.62 5.15
CA LEU A 267 2.72 14.63 5.80
C LEU A 267 3.46 14.10 7.01
N ASP A 268 2.79 13.28 7.85
CA ASP A 268 3.43 12.70 9.04
C ASP A 268 4.67 11.89 8.64
N ALA A 269 4.50 10.96 7.71
CA ALA A 269 5.58 10.11 7.26
C ALA A 269 6.68 10.88 6.52
N ALA A 270 6.32 11.87 5.69
CA ALA A 270 7.31 12.71 5.02
C ALA A 270 8.13 13.57 6.00
N LEU A 271 7.48 14.21 6.97
CA LEU A 271 8.16 15.01 7.99
C LEU A 271 9.10 14.14 8.82
N SER A 272 8.67 12.95 9.24
CA SER A 272 9.53 11.97 9.91
C SER A 272 10.71 11.54 9.03
N GLY A 273 10.48 11.31 7.73
CA GLY A 273 11.53 11.02 6.75
C GLY A 273 12.54 12.16 6.57
N MET A 274 12.12 13.41 6.81
CA MET A 274 12.97 14.61 6.87
C MET A 274 13.60 14.85 8.25
N ARG A 275 13.55 13.84 9.15
CA ARG A 275 14.04 13.90 10.53
C ARG A 275 13.40 15.01 11.37
N GLN A 276 12.15 15.33 11.06
CA GLN A 276 11.35 16.27 11.83
C GLN A 276 10.42 15.52 12.79
N ASP A 277 10.12 16.15 13.91
CA ASP A 277 9.11 15.65 14.84
C ASP A 277 7.72 16.04 14.31
N ALA A 278 7.15 15.14 13.50
CA ALA A 278 5.85 15.33 12.86
C ALA A 278 4.73 15.56 13.87
N ALA A 279 4.73 14.80 14.97
CA ALA A 279 3.74 14.94 16.04
C ALA A 279 3.82 16.33 16.67
N ARG A 280 5.02 16.79 17.03
CA ARG A 280 5.21 18.14 17.59
C ARG A 280 4.79 19.24 16.62
N ILE A 281 5.10 19.12 15.32
CA ILE A 281 4.68 20.12 14.30
C ILE A 281 3.15 20.16 14.22
N ARG A 282 2.51 18.99 14.15
CA ARG A 282 1.05 18.86 14.08
C ARG A 282 0.38 19.43 15.34
N ASP A 283 0.89 19.11 16.52
CA ASP A 283 0.32 19.55 17.79
C ASP A 283 0.47 21.07 17.96
N ALA A 284 1.62 21.63 17.58
CA ALA A 284 1.84 23.08 17.56
C ALA A 284 0.91 23.81 16.58
N ALA A 285 0.73 23.26 15.37
CA ALA A 285 -0.22 23.81 14.40
C ALA A 285 -1.67 23.75 14.90
N THR A 286 -2.05 22.65 15.56
CA THR A 286 -3.38 22.44 16.14
C THR A 286 -3.65 23.46 17.26
N ALA A 287 -2.72 23.61 18.19
CA ALA A 287 -2.85 24.57 19.29
C ALA A 287 -2.93 26.03 18.78
N SER A 288 -2.10 26.39 17.80
CA SER A 288 -2.11 27.74 17.21
C SER A 288 -3.40 28.03 16.44
N ALA A 289 -3.92 27.06 15.69
CA ALA A 289 -5.22 27.15 15.01
C ALA A 289 -6.39 27.33 15.99
N GLN A 290 -6.40 26.61 17.11
CA GLN A 290 -7.41 26.77 18.16
C GLN A 290 -7.36 28.13 18.84
N ALA A 291 -6.18 28.75 18.93
CA ALA A 291 -6.01 30.09 19.46
C ALA A 291 -6.37 31.21 18.46
N GLY A 292 -6.68 30.87 17.21
CA GLY A 292 -6.93 31.85 16.14
C GLY A 292 -5.68 32.63 15.71
N GLY A 293 -4.49 32.07 15.93
CA GLY A 293 -3.22 32.73 15.59
C GLY A 293 -2.91 32.69 14.08
N ASN A 294 -2.03 33.60 13.63
CA ASN A 294 -1.42 33.57 12.31
C ASN A 294 0.10 33.40 12.47
N GLN A 295 0.62 32.22 12.16
CA GLN A 295 2.02 31.88 12.44
C GLN A 295 2.56 30.78 11.52
N GLN A 296 3.80 30.92 11.07
CA GLN A 296 4.56 29.82 10.47
C GLN A 296 5.01 28.82 11.55
N ILE A 297 4.61 27.56 11.41
CA ILE A 297 4.94 26.50 12.37
C ILE A 297 6.22 25.77 11.97
N ALA A 298 6.36 25.43 10.69
CA ALA A 298 7.51 24.70 10.18
C ALA A 298 7.76 25.00 8.70
N ASP A 299 9.02 25.02 8.27
CA ASP A 299 9.41 25.04 6.85
C ASP A 299 10.57 24.05 6.66
N CYS A 300 10.22 22.86 6.19
CA CYS A 300 11.10 21.70 6.12
C CYS A 300 11.48 21.46 4.66
N ARG A 301 12.77 21.28 4.39
CA ARG A 301 13.29 20.92 3.08
C ARG A 301 13.99 19.57 3.15
N ASN A 302 13.76 18.76 2.14
CA ASN A 302 14.54 17.56 1.93
C ASN A 302 15.91 17.95 1.36
N THR A 303 16.92 18.06 2.23
CA THR A 303 18.29 18.46 1.88
C THR A 303 19.09 17.33 1.22
N SER A 304 18.52 16.14 1.08
CA SER A 304 19.13 15.01 0.35
C SER A 304 18.92 15.11 -1.16
N ALA A 305 18.66 16.32 -1.67
CA ALA A 305 18.37 16.63 -3.07
C ALA A 305 19.64 17.12 -3.78
#